data_AF-A0A2E8G6M2-F1
#
_entry.id   AF-A0A2E8G6M2-F1
#
_cell.length_a   1.000
_cell.length_b   1.000
_cell.length_c   1.000
_cell.angle_alpha   90.00
_cell.angle_beta   90.00
_cell.angle_gamma   90.00
#
_symmetry.space_group_name_H-M   'P 1'
#
loop_
_entity.id
_entity.type
_entity.pdbx_description
1 polymer ?
#
loop_
_entity_poly.entity_id
_entity_poly.type
_entity_poly.pdbx_seq_one_letter_code
_entity_poly.pdbx_strand_id
1 'polypeptide(L)'
;MKWIILVAIILAVIWLSKRSKSASVNQNQQKKNQEKSVSESKTYVTRQGQSVEADDVFHAWTSGSLSKMVDALESKTNLIDRHFLLMGIVDQAYKNRSVNENAALLQSVSEMHIAEFPTIKPALEKEMDGILPRVTTFQKYATFLTEKAEYEKAIEVCEQAIAHGLHDGTKSGFEGRIERIKKKMPV
;
A
#
# COMPACT_ATOMS: atom_id res chain seq x y z
N MET A 1 -2.09 32.24 -68.57
CA MET A 1 -2.68 32.07 -67.22
C MET A 1 -2.88 30.61 -66.78
N LYS A 2 -3.00 29.62 -67.68
CA LYS A 2 -3.21 28.20 -67.30
C LYS A 2 -1.96 27.46 -66.76
N TRP A 3 -0.74 27.95 -67.00
CA TRP A 3 0.49 27.26 -66.56
C TRP A 3 0.86 27.54 -65.10
N ILE A 4 0.42 28.67 -64.54
CA ILE A 4 0.67 29.02 -63.12
C ILE A 4 -0.10 28.07 -62.18
N ILE A 5 -1.30 27.66 -62.58
CA ILE A 5 -2.14 26.72 -61.81
C ILE A 5 -1.52 25.31 -61.80
N LEU A 6 -0.92 24.87 -62.91
CA LEU A 6 -0.24 23.58 -63.00
C LEU A 6 1.01 23.50 -62.12
N VAL A 7 1.80 24.57 -62.05
CA VAL A 7 2.99 24.62 -61.18
C VAL A 7 2.61 24.63 -59.70
N ALA A 8 1.54 25.34 -59.32
CA ALA A 8 1.05 25.35 -57.94
C ALA A 8 0.56 23.96 -57.47
N ILE A 9 -0.10 23.21 -58.34
CA ILE A 9 -0.57 21.84 -58.03
C ILE A 9 0.61 20.89 -57.85
N ILE A 10 1.64 20.97 -58.72
CA ILE A 10 2.84 20.13 -58.61
C ILE A 10 3.60 20.41 -57.31
N LEU A 11 3.74 21.69 -56.93
CA LEU A 11 4.40 22.07 -55.67
C LEU A 11 3.59 21.63 -54.44
N ALA A 12 2.26 21.70 -54.49
CA ALA A 12 1.39 21.22 -53.42
C ALA A 12 1.50 19.70 -53.21
N VAL A 13 1.59 18.92 -54.29
CA VAL A 13 1.76 17.46 -54.23
C VAL A 13 3.13 17.08 -53.67
N ILE A 14 4.20 17.78 -54.06
CA ILE A 14 5.54 17.57 -53.52
C ILE A 14 5.58 17.91 -52.01
N TRP A 15 4.93 19.00 -51.59
CA TRP A 15 4.84 19.38 -50.18
C TRP A 15 4.03 18.37 -49.34
N LEU A 16 2.91 17.85 -49.86
CA LEU A 16 2.11 16.82 -49.18
C LEU A 16 2.89 15.50 -48.99
N SER A 17 3.66 15.08 -50.00
CA SER A 17 4.44 13.83 -49.93
C SER A 17 5.60 13.89 -48.93
N LYS A 18 6.22 15.06 -48.73
CA LYS A 18 7.28 15.26 -47.73
C LYS A 18 6.73 15.30 -46.30
N ARG A 19 5.53 15.83 -46.10
CA ARG A 19 4.88 15.92 -44.77
C ARG A 19 4.48 14.55 -44.21
N SER A 20 4.05 13.62 -45.08
CA SER A 20 3.66 12.25 -44.69
C SER A 20 4.84 11.39 -44.22
N LYS A 21 6.01 11.49 -44.86
CA LYS A 21 7.21 10.73 -44.45
C LYS A 21 7.82 11.21 -43.13
N SER A 22 7.64 12.48 -42.77
CA SER A 22 8.16 13.04 -41.50
C SER A 22 7.37 12.56 -40.28
N ALA A 23 6.07 12.30 -40.41
CA ALA A 23 5.20 11.88 -39.30
C ALA A 23 5.44 10.42 -38.85
N SER A 24 5.73 9.51 -39.79
CA SER A 24 5.94 8.08 -39.50
C SER A 24 7.33 7.76 -38.93
N VAL A 25 8.36 8.53 -39.32
CA VAL A 25 9.72 8.41 -38.75
C VAL A 25 9.75 8.90 -37.29
N ASN A 26 8.99 9.96 -36.97
CA ASN A 26 8.93 10.55 -35.64
C ASN A 26 8.18 9.66 -34.63
N GLN A 27 7.11 8.97 -35.05
CA GLN A 27 6.39 8.03 -34.18
C GLN A 27 7.21 6.77 -33.85
N ASN A 28 8.01 6.25 -34.79
CA ASN A 28 8.89 5.11 -34.51
C ASN A 28 10.11 5.47 -33.65
N GLN A 29 10.59 6.73 -33.70
CA GLN A 29 11.63 7.22 -32.78
C GLN A 29 11.08 7.48 -31.38
N GLN A 30 9.84 7.96 -31.23
CA GLN A 30 9.22 8.13 -29.91
C GLN A 30 8.92 6.79 -29.22
N LYS A 31 8.48 5.76 -29.95
CA LYS A 31 8.24 4.42 -29.39
C LYS A 31 9.55 3.73 -28.96
N LYS A 32 10.64 3.91 -29.72
CA LYS A 32 11.95 3.31 -29.42
C LYS A 32 12.74 4.03 -28.31
N ASN A 33 12.42 5.30 -28.04
CA ASN A 33 13.01 6.08 -26.93
C ASN A 33 12.24 5.94 -25.60
N GLN A 34 10.99 5.47 -25.60
CA GLN A 34 10.27 5.18 -24.35
C GLN A 34 10.65 3.82 -23.73
N GLU A 35 11.20 2.89 -24.51
CA GLU A 35 11.64 1.58 -24.02
C GLU A 35 13.13 1.54 -23.60
N LYS A 36 13.87 2.65 -23.71
CA LYS A 36 15.33 2.62 -23.58
C LYS A 36 15.90 3.78 -22.75
N SER A 37 15.46 3.92 -21.51
CA SER A 37 16.29 4.40 -20.37
C SER A 37 15.50 4.50 -19.07
N VAL A 38 14.79 3.45 -18.65
CA VAL A 38 14.61 3.25 -17.20
C VAL A 38 15.83 2.46 -16.76
N SER A 39 16.92 3.17 -16.52
CA SER A 39 17.97 2.64 -15.64
C SER A 39 17.27 2.43 -14.31
N GLU A 40 16.88 1.19 -13.99
CA GLU A 40 16.35 0.82 -12.69
C GLU A 40 17.40 1.17 -11.64
N SER A 41 17.29 2.38 -11.06
CA SER A 41 18.14 2.75 -9.94
C SER A 41 17.70 1.87 -8.78
N LYS A 42 18.55 0.90 -8.42
CA LYS A 42 18.30 0.03 -7.28
C LYS A 42 18.19 0.88 -6.02
N THR A 43 17.08 0.72 -5.31
CA THR A 43 16.88 1.35 -3.99
C THR A 43 17.44 0.41 -2.92
N TYR A 44 18.16 0.96 -1.95
CA TYR A 44 18.68 0.21 -0.82
C TYR A 44 18.10 0.74 0.48
N VAL A 45 17.81 -0.15 1.42
CA VAL A 45 17.24 0.15 2.73
C VAL A 45 18.04 -0.55 3.82
N THR A 46 18.06 0.03 5.01
CA THR A 46 18.69 -0.60 6.17
C THR A 46 17.69 -1.56 6.82
N ARG A 47 18.10 -2.82 7.02
CA ARG A 47 17.37 -3.82 7.83
C ARG A 47 18.36 -4.49 8.76
N GLN A 48 18.09 -4.47 10.06
CA GLN A 48 18.95 -5.05 11.09
C GLN A 48 20.42 -4.62 10.98
N GLY A 49 20.65 -3.33 10.64
CA GLY A 49 21.98 -2.75 10.46
C GLY A 49 22.68 -3.11 9.13
N GLN A 50 22.02 -3.84 8.23
CA GLN A 50 22.57 -4.22 6.92
C GLN A 50 21.88 -3.44 5.81
N SER A 51 22.66 -3.02 4.80
CA SER A 51 22.11 -2.48 3.56
C SER A 51 21.59 -3.63 2.69
N VAL A 52 20.29 -3.65 2.42
CA VAL A 52 19.62 -4.64 1.57
C VAL A 52 18.93 -3.95 0.41
N GLU A 53 18.89 -4.60 -0.75
CA GLU A 53 18.12 -4.10 -1.90
C GLU A 53 16.62 -4.12 -1.53
N ALA A 54 15.93 -3.02 -1.82
CA ALA A 54 14.50 -2.90 -1.59
C ALA A 54 13.74 -3.89 -2.50
N ASP A 55 12.81 -4.63 -1.90
CA ASP A 55 11.94 -5.54 -2.64
C ASP A 55 10.63 -4.85 -3.07
N ASP A 56 9.82 -5.58 -3.83
CA ASP A 56 8.54 -5.08 -4.32
C ASP A 56 7.57 -4.74 -3.18
N VAL A 57 7.69 -5.43 -2.03
CA VAL A 57 6.85 -5.13 -0.86
C VAL A 57 7.24 -3.77 -0.27
N PHE A 58 8.53 -3.49 -0.13
CA PHE A 58 9.01 -2.17 0.30
C PHE A 58 8.44 -1.07 -0.60
N HIS A 59 8.56 -1.24 -1.91
CA HIS A 59 8.02 -0.27 -2.87
C HIS A 59 6.49 -0.16 -2.79
N ALA A 60 5.78 -1.25 -2.54
CA ALA A 60 4.34 -1.24 -2.38
C ALA A 60 3.90 -0.44 -1.15
N TRP A 61 4.40 -0.75 0.05
CA TRP A 61 3.94 -0.09 1.28
C TRP A 61 4.40 1.37 1.38
N THR A 62 5.55 1.73 0.81
CA THR A 62 6.02 3.12 0.74
C THR A 62 5.33 3.95 -0.33
N SER A 63 4.60 3.34 -1.28
CA SER A 63 3.91 4.07 -2.36
C SER A 63 2.66 4.82 -1.91
N GLY A 64 2.08 4.44 -0.76
CA GLY A 64 0.78 4.94 -0.30
C GLY A 64 -0.43 4.44 -1.11
N SER A 65 -0.22 3.60 -2.13
CA SER A 65 -1.28 3.03 -2.97
C SER A 65 -1.83 1.75 -2.37
N LEU A 66 -3.13 1.74 -2.03
CA LEU A 66 -3.79 0.54 -1.51
C LEU A 66 -3.74 -0.63 -2.50
N SER A 67 -3.96 -0.38 -3.80
CA SER A 67 -3.91 -1.44 -4.81
C SER A 67 -2.53 -2.10 -4.87
N LYS A 68 -1.44 -1.30 -4.92
CA LYS A 68 -0.08 -1.85 -4.92
C LYS A 68 0.23 -2.67 -3.68
N MET A 69 -0.26 -2.25 -2.51
CA MET A 69 -0.08 -3.03 -1.28
C MET A 69 -0.86 -4.35 -1.32
N VAL A 70 -2.09 -4.34 -1.83
CA VAL A 70 -2.90 -5.56 -1.98
C VAL A 70 -2.24 -6.53 -2.97
N ASP A 71 -1.73 -6.03 -4.10
CA ASP A 71 -1.02 -6.85 -5.10
C ASP A 71 0.23 -7.53 -4.52
N ALA A 72 0.84 -6.93 -3.48
CA ALA A 72 2.04 -7.42 -2.82
C ALA A 72 1.77 -8.35 -1.61
N LEU A 73 0.50 -8.69 -1.31
CA LEU A 73 0.14 -9.51 -0.12
C LEU A 73 0.77 -10.90 -0.15
N GLU A 74 0.91 -11.51 -1.32
CA GLU A 74 1.46 -12.86 -1.48
C GLU A 74 2.98 -12.86 -1.75
N SER A 75 3.59 -11.68 -1.82
CA SER A 75 5.02 -11.55 -2.09
C SER A 75 5.84 -11.89 -0.84
N LYS A 76 6.85 -12.74 -1.02
CA LYS A 76 7.82 -13.04 0.04
C LYS A 76 8.67 -11.81 0.32
N THR A 77 8.78 -11.45 1.59
CA THR A 77 9.56 -10.31 2.08
C THR A 77 10.06 -10.58 3.50
N ASN A 78 10.81 -9.64 4.07
CA ASN A 78 11.24 -9.70 5.46
C ASN A 78 10.12 -9.25 6.41
N LEU A 79 10.24 -9.62 7.69
CA LEU A 79 9.19 -9.37 8.70
C LEU A 79 8.89 -7.88 8.94
N ILE A 80 9.86 -7.00 8.73
CA ILE A 80 9.69 -5.55 8.92
C ILE A 80 8.81 -4.98 7.81
N ASP A 81 9.13 -5.32 6.56
CA ASP A 81 8.32 -4.88 5.41
C ASP A 81 6.95 -5.57 5.40
N ARG A 82 6.85 -6.83 5.84
CA ARG A 82 5.57 -7.51 6.06
C ARG A 82 4.68 -6.77 7.05
N HIS A 83 5.23 -6.34 8.18
CA HIS A 83 4.52 -5.56 9.18
C HIS A 83 3.95 -4.25 8.60
N PHE A 84 4.79 -3.46 7.93
CA PHE A 84 4.37 -2.17 7.39
C PHE A 84 3.39 -2.31 6.22
N LEU A 85 3.52 -3.36 5.40
CA LEU A 85 2.54 -3.70 4.37
C LEU A 85 1.16 -3.94 4.97
N LEU A 86 1.05 -4.89 5.90
CA LEU A 86 -0.23 -5.28 6.48
C LEU A 86 -0.87 -4.13 7.27
N MET A 87 -0.08 -3.42 8.08
CA MET A 87 -0.56 -2.26 8.82
C MET A 87 -1.00 -1.13 7.87
N GLY A 88 -0.27 -0.90 6.78
CA GLY A 88 -0.61 0.09 5.76
C GLY A 88 -1.93 -0.19 5.06
N ILE A 89 -2.18 -1.46 4.70
CA ILE A 89 -3.47 -1.89 4.12
C ILE A 89 -4.61 -1.66 5.10
N VAL A 90 -4.46 -2.12 6.35
CA VAL A 90 -5.46 -1.91 7.42
C VAL A 90 -5.75 -0.42 7.59
N ASP A 91 -4.72 0.41 7.59
CA ASP A 91 -4.82 1.84 7.77
C ASP A 91 -5.62 2.54 6.67
N GLN A 92 -5.46 2.12 5.40
CA GLN A 92 -6.20 2.66 4.27
C GLN A 92 -7.61 2.10 4.19
N ALA A 93 -7.78 0.78 4.36
CA ALA A 93 -9.09 0.12 4.34
C ALA A 93 -10.00 0.69 5.45
N TYR A 94 -9.45 0.94 6.64
CA TYR A 94 -10.18 1.53 7.76
C TYR A 94 -10.79 2.91 7.46
N LYS A 95 -10.10 3.76 6.69
CA LYS A 95 -10.61 5.09 6.32
C LYS A 95 -11.92 5.00 5.52
N ASN A 96 -12.07 3.94 4.73
CA ASN A 96 -13.20 3.71 3.83
C ASN A 96 -14.04 2.48 4.23
N ARG A 97 -14.00 2.07 5.51
CA ARG A 97 -14.61 0.83 6.03
C ARG A 97 -16.14 0.75 5.93
N SER A 98 -16.81 1.84 5.57
CA SER A 98 -18.24 1.81 5.24
C SER A 98 -18.54 1.20 3.87
N VAL A 99 -17.53 1.12 2.98
CA VAL A 99 -17.62 0.43 1.69
C VAL A 99 -17.39 -1.06 1.91
N ASN A 100 -18.29 -1.92 1.42
CA ASN A 100 -18.26 -3.36 1.67
C ASN A 100 -16.91 -4.02 1.31
N GLU A 101 -16.32 -3.67 0.17
CA GLU A 101 -15.02 -4.20 -0.26
C GLU A 101 -13.90 -3.84 0.74
N ASN A 102 -13.85 -2.58 1.18
CA ASN A 102 -12.87 -2.15 2.17
C ASN A 102 -13.14 -2.75 3.56
N ALA A 103 -14.40 -3.01 3.91
CA ALA A 103 -14.74 -3.70 5.15
C ALA A 103 -14.21 -5.14 5.16
N ALA A 104 -14.40 -5.87 4.06
CA ALA A 104 -13.89 -7.24 3.89
C ALA A 104 -12.36 -7.28 3.87
N LEU A 105 -11.72 -6.33 3.16
CA LEU A 105 -10.27 -6.20 3.14
C LEU A 105 -9.71 -5.85 4.53
N LEU A 106 -10.34 -4.90 5.24
CA LEU A 106 -9.97 -4.54 6.60
C LEU A 106 -10.00 -5.75 7.52
N GLN A 107 -11.09 -6.53 7.49
CA GLN A 107 -11.23 -7.71 8.34
C GLN A 107 -10.14 -8.75 8.04
N SER A 108 -10.04 -9.20 6.77
CA SER A 108 -9.10 -10.25 6.36
C SER A 108 -7.65 -9.89 6.68
N VAL A 109 -7.22 -8.67 6.35
CA VAL A 109 -5.82 -8.24 6.56
C VAL A 109 -5.55 -7.95 8.04
N SER A 110 -6.54 -7.51 8.82
CA SER A 110 -6.37 -7.37 10.28
C SER A 110 -6.18 -8.73 10.95
N GLU A 111 -7.00 -9.72 10.62
CA GLU A 111 -6.88 -11.09 11.13
C GLU A 111 -5.51 -11.71 10.76
N MET A 112 -5.09 -11.53 9.50
CA MET A 112 -3.78 -11.95 9.02
C MET A 112 -2.63 -11.29 9.80
N HIS A 113 -2.66 -9.97 9.98
CA HIS A 113 -1.61 -9.27 10.71
C HIS A 113 -1.56 -9.68 12.18
N ILE A 114 -2.70 -9.83 12.85
CA ILE A 114 -2.76 -10.28 14.24
C ILE A 114 -2.19 -11.69 14.38
N ALA A 115 -2.55 -12.61 13.47
CA ALA A 115 -2.03 -13.98 13.47
C ALA A 115 -0.52 -14.05 13.22
N GLU A 116 0.03 -13.20 12.35
CA GLU A 116 1.46 -13.13 12.06
C GLU A 116 2.25 -12.33 13.11
N PHE A 117 1.58 -11.53 13.94
CA PHE A 117 2.23 -10.60 14.86
C PHE A 117 3.19 -11.26 15.87
N PRO A 118 2.91 -12.44 16.46
CA PRO A 118 3.86 -13.13 17.34
C PRO A 118 5.21 -13.43 16.66
N THR A 119 5.22 -13.67 15.36
CA THR A 119 6.45 -13.91 14.57
C THR A 119 7.10 -12.59 14.17
N ILE A 120 6.31 -11.57 13.84
CA ILE A 120 6.80 -10.23 13.46
C ILE A 120 7.44 -9.51 14.66
N LYS A 121 6.82 -9.58 15.84
CA LYS A 121 7.16 -8.80 17.03
C LYS A 121 8.65 -8.86 17.39
N PRO A 122 9.32 -10.02 17.50
CA PRO A 122 10.73 -10.07 17.86
C PRO A 122 11.66 -9.38 16.85
N ALA A 123 11.34 -9.47 15.55
CA ALA A 123 12.10 -8.78 14.51
C ALA A 123 11.92 -7.26 14.63
N LEU A 124 10.70 -6.82 14.92
CA LEU A 124 10.37 -5.40 15.08
C LEU A 124 11.01 -4.80 16.34
N GLU A 125 11.01 -5.52 17.47
CA GLU A 125 11.72 -5.12 18.69
C GLU A 125 13.21 -4.96 18.43
N LYS A 126 13.83 -5.90 17.71
CA LYS A 126 15.24 -5.80 17.33
C LYS A 126 15.53 -4.59 16.43
N GLU A 127 14.66 -4.31 15.47
CA GLU A 127 14.83 -3.18 14.54
C GLU A 127 14.67 -1.81 15.24
N MET A 128 13.89 -1.76 16.32
CA MET A 128 13.48 -0.53 17.00
C MET A 128 14.10 -0.39 18.41
N ASP A 129 15.29 -0.95 18.63
CA ASP A 129 16.04 -0.87 19.88
C ASP A 129 15.23 -1.28 21.14
N GLY A 130 14.37 -2.30 20.98
CA GLY A 130 13.52 -2.85 22.02
C GLY A 130 12.21 -2.09 22.26
N ILE A 131 11.98 -0.97 21.56
CA ILE A 131 10.76 -0.16 21.70
C ILE A 131 9.82 -0.45 20.54
N LEU A 132 8.71 -1.15 20.82
CA LEU A 132 7.72 -1.41 19.79
C LEU A 132 7.08 -0.11 19.28
N PRO A 133 6.94 0.06 17.96
CA PRO A 133 6.16 1.16 17.41
C PRO A 133 4.68 0.93 17.73
N ARG A 134 3.88 1.98 17.53
CA ARG A 134 2.43 1.84 17.61
C ARG A 134 1.94 0.92 16.50
N VAL A 135 1.26 -0.16 16.87
CA VAL A 135 0.61 -1.09 15.93
C VAL A 135 -0.88 -0.77 15.85
N THR A 136 -1.27 0.03 14.87
CA THR A 136 -2.64 0.56 14.74
C THR A 136 -3.68 -0.51 14.40
N THR A 137 -3.26 -1.68 13.89
CA THR A 137 -4.17 -2.76 13.48
C THR A 137 -5.09 -3.21 14.59
N PHE A 138 -4.56 -3.53 15.78
CA PHE A 138 -5.36 -3.97 16.93
C PHE A 138 -6.44 -2.94 17.29
N GLN A 139 -6.06 -1.67 17.37
CA GLN A 139 -6.99 -0.60 17.71
C GLN A 139 -8.09 -0.41 16.65
N LYS A 140 -7.70 -0.35 15.37
CA LYS A 140 -8.62 -0.10 14.26
C LYS A 140 -9.57 -1.27 14.07
N TYR A 141 -9.06 -2.50 14.18
CA TYR A 141 -9.87 -3.69 14.04
C TYR A 141 -10.84 -3.88 15.21
N ALA A 142 -10.41 -3.68 16.46
CA ALA A 142 -11.32 -3.69 17.60
C ALA A 142 -12.43 -2.62 17.46
N THR A 143 -12.09 -1.43 16.94
CA THR A 143 -13.09 -0.38 16.67
C THR A 143 -14.09 -0.82 15.60
N PHE A 144 -13.60 -1.38 14.49
CA PHE A 144 -14.44 -1.90 13.42
C PHE A 144 -15.39 -3.02 13.89
N LEU A 145 -14.88 -3.99 14.65
CA LEU A 145 -15.69 -5.07 15.24
C LEU A 145 -16.77 -4.51 16.17
N THR A 146 -16.42 -3.51 16.99
CA THR A 146 -17.39 -2.82 17.86
C THR A 146 -18.49 -2.12 17.06
N GLU A 147 -18.15 -1.50 15.92
CA GLU A 147 -19.13 -0.88 15.00
C GLU A 147 -20.06 -1.92 14.37
N LYS A 148 -19.61 -3.17 14.24
CA LYS A 148 -20.39 -4.32 13.75
C LYS A 148 -21.12 -5.09 14.86
N ALA A 149 -21.05 -4.63 16.10
CA ALA A 149 -21.58 -5.32 17.28
C ALA A 149 -20.95 -6.71 17.57
N GLU A 150 -19.77 -6.99 17.02
CA GLU A 150 -18.95 -8.16 17.36
C GLU A 150 -18.12 -7.88 18.61
N TYR A 151 -18.79 -7.68 19.75
CA TYR A 151 -18.17 -7.14 20.96
C TYR A 151 -17.14 -8.09 21.60
N GLU A 152 -17.43 -9.38 21.66
CA GLU A 152 -16.56 -10.40 22.24
C GLU A 152 -15.23 -10.46 21.48
N LYS A 153 -15.30 -10.51 20.15
CA LYS A 153 -14.12 -10.51 19.29
C LYS A 153 -13.36 -9.18 19.39
N ALA A 154 -14.05 -8.06 19.52
CA ALA A 154 -13.41 -6.76 19.73
C ALA A 154 -12.62 -6.71 21.05
N ILE A 155 -13.16 -7.32 22.12
CA ILE A 155 -12.47 -7.46 23.42
C ILE A 155 -11.26 -8.38 23.27
N GLU A 156 -11.41 -9.53 22.63
CA GLU A 156 -10.30 -10.48 22.40
C GLU A 156 -9.12 -9.81 21.68
N VAL A 157 -9.39 -9.03 20.63
CA VAL A 157 -8.34 -8.27 19.91
C VAL A 157 -7.62 -7.29 20.85
N CYS A 158 -8.35 -6.64 21.77
CA CYS A 158 -7.73 -5.75 22.76
C CYS A 158 -6.87 -6.52 23.76
N GLU A 159 -7.34 -7.69 24.22
CA GLU A 159 -6.60 -8.56 25.15
C GLU A 159 -5.32 -9.11 24.51
N GLN A 160 -5.37 -9.51 23.23
CA GLN A 160 -4.17 -9.91 22.48
C GLN A 160 -3.16 -8.75 22.38
N ALA A 161 -3.64 -7.52 22.15
CA ALA A 161 -2.76 -6.35 22.12
C ALA A 161 -2.06 -6.12 23.47
N ILE A 162 -2.79 -6.24 24.58
CA ILE A 162 -2.26 -6.14 25.95
C ILE A 162 -1.22 -7.24 26.19
N ALA A 163 -1.51 -8.49 25.80
CA ALA A 163 -0.59 -9.61 25.93
C ALA A 163 0.72 -9.40 25.15
N HIS A 164 0.68 -8.63 24.06
CA HIS A 164 1.87 -8.22 23.32
C HIS A 164 2.59 -7.00 23.90
N GLY A 165 2.08 -6.37 24.97
CA GLY A 165 2.64 -5.16 25.55
C GLY A 165 2.37 -3.90 24.72
N LEU A 166 1.34 -3.94 23.86
CA LEU A 166 0.97 -2.80 23.01
C LEU A 166 0.05 -1.83 23.76
N HIS A 167 0.12 -0.56 23.38
CA HIS A 167 -0.74 0.50 23.88
C HIS A 167 -1.47 1.20 22.72
N ASP A 168 -2.76 1.53 22.90
CA ASP A 168 -3.61 2.04 21.81
C ASP A 168 -3.45 3.55 21.54
N GLY A 169 -2.61 4.22 22.33
CA GLY A 169 -2.31 5.65 22.23
C GLY A 169 -3.34 6.57 22.89
N THR A 170 -4.36 6.02 23.55
CA THR A 170 -5.31 6.80 24.36
C THR A 170 -4.86 6.87 25.82
N LYS A 171 -5.44 7.79 26.62
CA LYS A 171 -5.08 7.93 28.05
C LYS A 171 -5.23 6.63 28.86
N SER A 172 -6.17 5.76 28.49
CA SER A 172 -6.52 4.55 29.24
C SER A 172 -6.19 3.26 28.52
N GLY A 173 -5.46 3.32 27.40
CA GLY A 173 -5.00 2.13 26.67
C GLY A 173 -6.13 1.22 26.17
N PHE A 174 -5.76 -0.04 25.96
CA PHE A 174 -6.69 -1.09 25.54
C PHE A 174 -7.64 -1.50 26.68
N GLU A 175 -7.22 -1.36 27.94
CA GLU A 175 -8.04 -1.62 29.12
C GLU A 175 -9.28 -0.71 29.14
N GLY A 176 -9.05 0.61 28.96
CA GLY A 176 -10.15 1.56 28.86
C GLY A 176 -11.03 1.34 27.64
N ARG A 177 -10.49 0.77 26.55
CA ARG A 177 -11.26 0.38 25.37
C ARG A 177 -12.16 -0.80 25.65
N ILE A 178 -11.66 -1.86 26.29
CA ILE A 178 -12.44 -3.03 26.72
C ILE A 178 -13.63 -2.58 27.57
N GLU A 179 -13.42 -1.69 28.55
CA GLU A 179 -14.50 -1.18 29.40
C GLU A 179 -15.56 -0.37 28.63
N ARG A 180 -15.17 0.36 27.57
CA ARG A 180 -16.13 1.03 26.69
C ARG A 180 -16.90 0.06 25.80
N ILE A 181 -16.27 -1.04 25.38
CA ILE A 181 -16.92 -2.08 24.57
C ILE A 181 -17.96 -2.83 25.42
N LYS A 182 -17.59 -3.27 26.63
CA LYS A 182 -18.50 -3.96 27.56
C LYS A 182 -19.78 -3.16 27.84
N LYS A 183 -19.67 -1.83 27.97
CA LYS A 183 -20.84 -0.93 28.15
C LYS A 183 -21.81 -0.88 26.98
N LYS A 184 -21.39 -1.32 25.79
CA LYS A 184 -22.24 -1.39 24.58
C LYS A 184 -22.88 -2.76 24.39
N MET A 185 -22.45 -3.78 25.12
CA MET A 185 -23.01 -5.13 25.00
C MET A 185 -24.48 -5.12 25.45
N PRO A 186 -25.37 -5.81 24.73
CA PRO A 186 -26.74 -5.99 25.18
C PRO A 186 -26.75 -6.75 26.53
N VAL A 187 -27.65 -6.34 27.41
CA VAL A 187 -27.90 -6.99 28.72
C VAL A 187 -28.81 -8.20 28.52
#